data_AF-A0AAD1Q212-F1
#
_entry.id   AF-A0AAD1Q212-F1
#
_cell.length_a   1.000
_cell.length_b   1.000
_cell.length_c   1.000
_cell.angle_alpha   90.00
_cell.angle_beta   90.00
_cell.angle_gamma   90.00
#
_symmetry.space_group_name_H-M   'P 1'
#
loop_
_entity.id
_entity.type
_entity.pdbx_description
1 polymer ?
#
loop_
_entity_poly.entity_id
_entity_poly.type
_entity_poly.pdbx_seq_one_letter_code
_entity_poly.pdbx_strand_id
1 'polypeptide(L)'
;MFAPSLLTEVDCRISIGAFKRTILNGNPLISASLKNLYGLFPRAHYRARSPHSRGQLHRPSVPLILQDVYFCIGHLFDGAIVDGDRQFISPNWKPDRGESIPLGKVFWGEDLISVDREACRVAGEIIPSYLGRIDQLRS
;
A
#
# COMPACT_ATOMS: atom_id res chain seq x y z
N MET A 1 14.17 11.53 -10.19
CA MET A 1 13.19 11.17 -9.16
C MET A 1 11.80 11.39 -9.75
N PHE A 2 10.87 10.44 -9.68
CA PHE A 2 9.53 10.54 -10.29
C PHE A 2 8.44 10.99 -9.29
N ALA A 3 8.84 11.34 -8.08
CA ALA A 3 7.98 11.85 -7.02
C ALA A 3 7.40 13.24 -7.40
N PRO A 4 6.15 13.56 -7.03
CA PRO A 4 5.63 14.92 -7.17
C PRO A 4 6.47 15.90 -6.35
N SER A 5 6.92 17.01 -6.95
CA SER A 5 7.63 18.10 -6.24
C SER A 5 6.83 18.66 -5.06
N LEU A 6 5.51 18.57 -5.13
CA LEU A 6 4.60 18.95 -4.05
C LEU A 6 4.95 18.28 -2.70
N LEU A 7 5.53 17.06 -2.69
CA LEU A 7 5.91 16.38 -1.45
C LEU A 7 7.09 17.07 -0.72
N THR A 8 7.81 17.98 -1.38
CA THR A 8 8.91 18.75 -0.77
C THR A 8 8.50 20.14 -0.31
N GLU A 9 7.28 20.57 -0.62
CA GLU A 9 6.78 21.93 -0.33
C GLU A 9 5.87 21.97 0.91
N VAL A 10 5.55 20.82 1.49
CA VAL A 10 4.62 20.69 2.62
C VAL A 10 5.37 20.42 3.93
N ASP A 11 4.82 20.94 5.02
CA ASP A 11 5.39 20.77 6.37
C ASP A 11 5.15 19.36 6.94
N CYS A 12 4.14 18.63 6.43
CA CYS A 12 3.77 17.31 6.94
C CYS A 12 3.07 16.46 5.86
N ARG A 13 3.41 15.17 5.81
CA ARG A 13 2.90 14.17 4.87
C ARG A 13 2.38 12.96 5.62
N ILE A 14 1.08 12.70 5.51
CA ILE A 14 0.43 11.54 6.13
C ILE A 14 -0.20 10.68 5.05
N SER A 15 0.06 9.38 5.08
CA SER A 15 -0.61 8.42 4.18
C SER A 15 -1.78 7.77 4.89
N ILE A 16 -2.98 7.87 4.33
CA ILE A 16 -4.20 7.29 4.90
C ILE A 16 -4.74 6.24 3.93
N GLY A 17 -4.80 4.98 4.36
CA GLY A 17 -5.30 3.87 3.55
C GLY A 17 -6.38 3.07 4.25
N ALA A 18 -7.40 2.62 3.51
CA ALA A 18 -8.32 1.60 4.00
C ALA A 18 -7.66 0.21 3.99
N PHE A 19 -7.96 -0.62 4.97
CA PHE A 19 -7.40 -1.97 5.06
C PHE A 19 -8.15 -2.96 4.15
N LYS A 20 -7.46 -3.49 3.13
CA LYS A 20 -8.05 -4.43 2.17
C LYS A 20 -7.11 -5.58 1.85
N ARG A 21 -7.67 -6.77 1.60
CA ARG A 21 -6.99 -7.91 1.01
C ARG A 21 -7.58 -8.22 -0.36
N THR A 22 -6.73 -8.39 -1.36
CA THR A 22 -7.12 -8.84 -2.71
C THR A 22 -6.27 -10.05 -3.08
N ILE A 23 -6.83 -11.04 -3.79
CA ILE A 23 -6.04 -12.16 -4.32
C ILE A 23 -5.55 -11.82 -5.73
N LEU A 24 -4.23 -11.73 -5.90
CA LEU A 24 -3.58 -11.47 -7.18
C LEU A 24 -2.67 -12.65 -7.54
N ASN A 25 -2.94 -13.31 -8.68
CA ASN A 25 -2.18 -14.49 -9.14
C ASN A 25 -2.02 -15.56 -8.04
N GLY A 26 -3.10 -15.87 -7.33
CA GLY A 26 -3.12 -16.85 -6.24
C GLY A 26 -2.50 -16.39 -4.92
N ASN A 27 -1.97 -15.17 -4.84
CA ASN A 27 -1.30 -14.65 -3.65
C ASN A 27 -2.08 -13.49 -3.02
N PRO A 28 -2.11 -13.37 -1.68
CA PRO A 28 -2.71 -12.22 -1.01
C PRO A 28 -1.89 -10.96 -1.28
N LEU A 29 -2.59 -9.88 -1.59
CA LEU A 29 -2.08 -8.52 -1.73
C LEU A 29 -2.81 -7.63 -0.76
N ILE A 30 -2.07 -7.06 0.18
CA ILE A 30 -2.61 -6.12 1.16
C ILE A 30 -2.61 -4.71 0.57
N SER A 31 -3.71 -4.00 0.77
CA SER A 31 -3.84 -2.57 0.56
C SER A 31 -3.97 -1.92 1.92
N ALA A 32 -3.03 -1.02 2.23
CA ALA A 32 -2.93 -0.29 3.47
C ALA A 32 -2.25 1.06 3.17
N SER A 33 -1.55 1.67 4.12
CA SER A 33 -1.01 3.03 3.98
C SER A 33 0.07 3.14 2.90
N LEU A 34 0.96 2.16 2.74
CA LEU A 34 1.99 2.25 1.69
C LEU A 34 1.38 2.16 0.29
N LYS A 35 0.45 1.21 0.10
CA LYS A 35 -0.24 1.02 -1.18
C LYS A 35 -1.19 2.16 -1.53
N ASN A 36 -1.56 3.03 -0.59
CA ASN A 36 -2.26 4.28 -0.90
C ASN A 36 -1.40 5.21 -1.79
N LEU A 37 -0.08 5.22 -1.60
CA LEU A 37 0.86 6.03 -2.38
C LEU A 37 1.10 5.49 -3.79
N TYR A 38 0.71 4.24 -4.04
CA TYR A 38 0.89 3.55 -5.31
C TYR A 38 0.33 4.31 -6.53
N GLY A 39 -0.74 5.09 -6.33
CA GLY A 39 -1.36 5.89 -7.38
C GLY A 39 -0.51 7.08 -7.85
N LEU A 40 0.50 7.49 -7.09
CA LEU A 40 1.39 8.62 -7.38
C LEU A 40 2.51 8.26 -8.37
N PHE A 41 2.68 6.98 -8.66
CA PHE A 41 3.77 6.49 -9.50
C PHE A 41 3.48 6.65 -10.99
N PRO A 42 4.51 6.92 -11.82
CA PRO A 42 4.35 7.20 -13.24
C PRO A 42 3.84 5.98 -13.99
N ARG A 43 2.55 6.01 -14.38
CA ARG A 43 1.88 4.91 -15.08
C ARG A 43 2.58 4.46 -16.36
N ALA A 44 3.19 5.40 -17.09
CA ALA A 44 3.92 5.13 -18.32
C ALA A 44 5.11 4.20 -18.10
N HIS A 45 5.78 4.33 -16.95
CA HIS A 45 6.93 3.50 -16.59
C HIS A 45 6.51 2.09 -16.17
N TYR A 46 5.49 1.99 -15.31
CA TYR A 46 5.07 0.73 -14.70
C TYR A 46 4.00 -0.04 -15.50
N ARG A 47 3.72 0.40 -16.73
CA ARG A 47 2.80 -0.19 -17.71
C ARG A 47 1.43 -0.54 -17.13
N ALA A 48 0.67 0.47 -16.71
CA ALA A 48 -0.75 0.28 -16.38
C ALA A 48 -1.54 -0.26 -17.59
N ARG A 49 -2.48 -1.18 -17.37
CA ARG A 49 -3.28 -1.84 -18.43
C ARG A 49 -4.08 -0.86 -19.32
N SER A 50 -4.28 0.38 -18.88
CA SER A 50 -4.89 1.44 -19.68
C SER A 50 -4.49 2.82 -19.14
N PRO A 51 -4.32 3.85 -20.01
CA PRO A 51 -4.08 5.23 -19.58
C PRO A 51 -5.17 5.76 -18.62
N HIS A 52 -6.41 5.28 -18.79
CA HIS A 52 -7.59 5.75 -18.06
C HIS A 52 -8.04 4.83 -16.93
N SER A 53 -7.54 3.59 -16.87
CA SER A 53 -7.83 2.71 -15.74
C SER A 53 -7.16 3.28 -14.48
N ARG A 54 -7.86 3.34 -13.35
CA ARG A 54 -7.25 3.40 -12.00
C ARG A 54 -6.52 2.07 -11.69
N GLY A 55 -5.82 1.56 -12.68
CA GLY A 55 -5.40 0.18 -12.81
C GLY A 55 -4.13 -0.08 -12.04
N GLN A 56 -4.03 -1.33 -11.60
CA GLN A 56 -2.81 -1.94 -11.08
C GLN A 56 -1.62 -1.57 -11.98
N LEU A 57 -0.57 -1.01 -11.39
CA LEU A 57 0.74 -1.02 -12.03
C LEU A 57 1.21 -2.48 -12.13
N HIS A 58 1.81 -2.88 -13.25
CA HIS A 58 1.93 -4.31 -13.58
C HIS A 58 3.36 -4.83 -13.69
N ARG A 59 4.35 -3.96 -13.92
CA ARG A 59 5.76 -4.38 -14.10
C ARG A 59 6.69 -3.63 -13.17
N PRO A 60 7.67 -4.29 -12.53
CA PRO A 60 8.00 -5.71 -12.66
C PRO A 60 7.06 -6.66 -11.89
N SER A 61 6.48 -6.23 -10.77
CA SER A 61 5.37 -6.89 -10.05
C SER A 61 4.83 -5.95 -8.98
N VAL A 62 3.59 -6.10 -8.50
CA VAL A 62 3.06 -5.21 -7.45
C VAL A 62 3.96 -5.16 -6.20
N PRO A 63 4.46 -6.29 -5.65
CA PRO A 63 5.38 -6.26 -4.50
C PRO A 63 6.68 -5.51 -4.75
N LEU A 64 7.26 -5.58 -5.95
CA LEU A 64 8.47 -4.84 -6.31
C LEU A 64 8.16 -3.35 -6.47
N ILE A 65 7.02 -3.01 -7.08
CA ILE A 65 6.59 -1.62 -7.22
C ILE A 65 6.34 -0.99 -5.86
N LEU A 66 5.80 -1.73 -4.88
CA LEU A 66 5.62 -1.22 -3.52
C LEU A 66 6.96 -0.95 -2.81
N GLN A 67 8.02 -1.70 -3.13
CA GLN A 67 9.37 -1.38 -2.67
C GLN A 67 9.84 -0.07 -3.30
N ASP A 68 9.68 0.11 -4.61
CA ASP A 68 10.02 1.38 -5.27
C ASP A 68 9.22 2.55 -4.67
N VAL A 69 7.92 2.36 -4.40
CA VAL A 69 7.05 3.36 -3.74
C VAL A 69 7.66 3.82 -2.44
N TYR A 70 8.09 2.88 -1.59
CA TYR A 70 8.73 3.24 -0.33
C TYR A 70 10.03 4.02 -0.55
N PHE A 71 10.94 3.48 -1.37
CA PHE A 71 12.27 4.07 -1.56
C PHE A 71 12.29 5.36 -2.40
N CYS A 72 11.23 5.67 -3.16
CA CYS A 72 11.13 6.95 -3.86
C CYS A 72 10.38 8.03 -3.07
N ILE A 73 9.28 7.67 -2.39
CA ILE A 73 8.42 8.65 -1.69
C ILE A 73 7.95 8.23 -0.32
N GLY A 74 7.76 6.94 -0.04
CA GLY A 74 7.20 6.49 1.24
C GLY A 74 8.07 6.86 2.43
N HIS A 75 9.39 6.86 2.28
CA HIS A 75 10.33 7.29 3.32
C HIS A 75 10.27 8.80 3.63
N LEU A 76 9.60 9.61 2.80
CA LEU A 76 9.40 11.04 3.04
C LEU A 76 8.16 11.31 3.91
N PHE A 77 7.31 10.32 4.15
CA PHE A 77 6.08 10.50 4.90
C PHE A 77 6.35 10.50 6.41
N ASP A 78 5.76 11.46 7.11
CA ASP A 78 5.93 11.69 8.54
C ASP A 78 4.97 10.82 9.37
N GLY A 79 3.97 10.21 8.73
CA GLY A 79 3.10 9.27 9.38
C GLY A 79 2.17 8.48 8.44
N ALA A 80 1.55 7.48 9.03
CA ALA A 80 0.63 6.57 8.37
C ALA A 80 -0.60 6.33 9.23
N ILE A 81 -1.73 6.16 8.55
CA ILE A 81 -3.00 5.73 9.12
C ILE A 81 -3.56 4.61 8.26
N VAL A 82 -3.96 3.51 8.90
CA VAL A 82 -4.76 2.46 8.28
C VAL A 82 -6.12 2.44 8.96
N ASP A 83 -7.15 2.78 8.19
CA ASP A 83 -8.53 2.58 8.61
C ASP A 83 -8.87 1.08 8.52
N GLY A 84 -8.88 0.45 9.69
CA GLY A 84 -9.30 -0.92 9.90
C GLY A 84 -10.55 -0.99 10.78
N ASP A 85 -11.46 -0.01 10.74
CA ASP A 85 -12.81 -0.22 11.29
C ASP A 85 -13.43 -1.45 10.62
N ARG A 86 -13.23 -1.57 9.30
CA ARG A 86 -13.56 -2.76 8.53
C ARG A 86 -12.41 -3.17 7.63
N GLN A 87 -12.20 -4.48 7.52
CA GLN A 87 -11.34 -5.06 6.50
C GLN A 87 -12.18 -5.45 5.28
N PHE A 88 -11.77 -5.01 4.09
CA PHE A 88 -12.41 -5.42 2.84
C PHE A 88 -11.65 -6.60 2.20
N ILE A 89 -12.33 -7.71 1.97
CA ILE A 89 -11.76 -8.95 1.46
C ILE A 89 -12.31 -9.25 0.06
N SER A 90 -11.44 -9.11 -0.93
CA SER A 90 -11.73 -9.48 -2.31
C SER A 90 -11.22 -10.90 -2.63
N PRO A 91 -12.08 -11.81 -3.13
CA PRO A 91 -11.70 -13.20 -3.40
C PRO A 91 -10.82 -13.36 -4.65
N ASN A 92 -10.71 -12.32 -5.48
CA ASN A 92 -9.93 -12.32 -6.71
C ASN A 92 -9.32 -10.94 -6.96
N TRP A 93 -8.78 -10.72 -8.16
CA TRP A 93 -8.05 -9.53 -8.55
C TRP A 93 -8.87 -8.23 -8.57
N LYS A 94 -10.21 -8.30 -8.42
CA LYS A 94 -11.12 -7.15 -8.40
C LYS A 94 -11.23 -6.56 -6.98
N PRO A 95 -10.54 -5.45 -6.67
CA PRO A 95 -10.43 -4.93 -5.30
C PRO A 95 -11.70 -4.23 -4.80
N ASP A 96 -12.71 -4.09 -5.65
CA ASP A 96 -14.02 -3.47 -5.40
C ASP A 96 -15.14 -4.50 -5.18
N ARG A 97 -14.84 -5.79 -5.31
CA ARG A 97 -15.79 -6.88 -5.15
C ARG A 97 -15.33 -7.77 -4.01
N GLY A 98 -16.18 -8.01 -3.04
CA GLY A 98 -15.80 -8.74 -1.84
C GLY A 98 -16.72 -8.52 -0.67
N GLU A 99 -16.27 -9.00 0.48
CA GLU A 99 -16.95 -8.90 1.75
C GLU A 99 -16.24 -7.90 2.65
N SER A 100 -16.98 -7.31 3.57
CA SER A 100 -16.44 -6.37 4.55
C SER A 100 -16.66 -6.93 5.93
N ILE A 101 -15.57 -7.30 6.60
CA ILE A 101 -15.59 -7.85 7.95
C ILE A 101 -15.22 -6.77 8.96
N PRO A 102 -15.90 -6.67 10.12
CA PRO A 102 -15.52 -5.76 11.18
C PRO A 102 -14.14 -6.11 11.75
N LEU A 103 -13.31 -5.09 11.96
CA LEU A 103 -12.03 -5.19 12.68
C LEU A 103 -11.96 -4.15 13.81
N GLY A 104 -12.69 -3.04 13.70
CA GLY A 104 -12.98 -2.08 14.77
C GLY A 104 -11.77 -1.31 15.28
N LYS A 105 -10.73 -1.13 14.46
CA LYS A 105 -9.47 -0.52 14.89
C LYS A 105 -8.88 0.39 13.83
N VAL A 106 -8.50 1.61 14.24
CA VAL A 106 -7.64 2.49 13.45
C VAL A 106 -6.19 2.26 13.88
N PHE A 107 -5.31 2.04 12.93
CA PHE A 107 -3.87 1.90 13.16
C PHE A 107 -3.19 3.18 12.72
N TRP A 108 -2.25 3.68 13.51
CA TRP A 108 -1.50 4.90 13.18
C TRP A 108 -0.12 4.88 13.81
N GLY A 109 0.79 5.70 13.25
CA GLY A 109 2.16 5.83 13.71
C GLY A 109 3.03 6.56 12.69
N GLU A 110 4.29 6.78 13.04
CA GLU A 110 5.24 7.54 12.21
C GLU A 110 5.86 6.67 11.09
N ASP A 111 6.01 5.35 11.32
CA ASP A 111 6.57 4.42 10.33
C ASP A 111 5.48 3.70 9.53
N LEU A 112 5.37 4.03 8.23
CA LEU A 112 4.45 3.39 7.26
C LEU A 112 4.51 1.86 7.33
N ILE A 113 5.73 1.31 7.43
CA ILE A 113 5.95 -0.13 7.36
C ILE A 113 5.45 -0.82 8.63
N SER A 114 5.69 -0.21 9.79
CA SER A 114 5.21 -0.73 11.07
C SER A 114 3.69 -0.64 11.21
N VAL A 115 3.06 0.45 10.74
CA VAL A 115 1.60 0.60 10.74
C VAL A 115 0.93 -0.45 9.86
N ASP A 116 1.43 -0.65 8.62
CA ASP A 116 0.90 -1.67 7.72
C ASP A 116 1.08 -3.09 8.29
N ARG A 117 2.22 -3.37 8.92
CA ARG A 117 2.49 -4.66 9.57
C ARG A 117 1.56 -4.94 10.73
N GLU A 118 1.31 -3.94 11.58
CA GLU A 118 0.41 -4.07 12.72
C GLU A 118 -1.04 -4.32 12.27
N ALA A 119 -1.49 -3.64 11.21
CA ALA A 119 -2.79 -3.90 10.61
C ALA A 119 -2.93 -5.36 10.15
N CYS A 120 -1.90 -5.90 9.46
CA CYS A 120 -1.87 -7.32 9.08
C CYS A 120 -1.91 -8.25 10.30
N ARG A 121 -1.10 -7.97 11.33
CA ARG A 121 -1.00 -8.81 12.54
C ARG A 121 -2.33 -8.90 13.28
N VAL A 122 -3.00 -7.76 13.50
CA VAL A 122 -4.28 -7.73 14.23
C VAL A 122 -5.41 -8.35 13.43
N ALA A 123 -5.38 -8.23 12.10
CA ALA A 123 -6.36 -8.88 11.23
C ALA A 123 -6.11 -10.38 11.00
N GLY A 124 -5.01 -10.94 11.51
CA GLY A 124 -4.63 -12.33 11.23
C GLY A 124 -4.23 -12.60 9.78
N GLU A 125 -3.83 -11.56 9.04
CA GLU A 125 -3.36 -11.68 7.66
C GLU A 125 -1.89 -12.04 7.61
N ILE A 126 -1.51 -12.76 6.55
CA ILE A 126 -0.10 -13.03 6.25
C ILE A 126 0.60 -11.68 6.00
N ILE A 127 1.69 -11.43 6.73
CA ILE A 127 2.52 -10.24 6.53
C ILE A 127 3.11 -10.30 5.11
N PRO A 128 2.82 -9.31 4.24
CA PRO A 128 3.35 -9.32 2.88
C PRO A 128 4.87 -9.31 2.84
N SER A 129 5.46 -10.13 1.97
CA SER A 129 6.91 -10.25 1.84
C SER A 129 7.63 -8.95 1.47
N TYR A 130 6.94 -8.02 0.78
CA TYR A 130 7.53 -6.71 0.46
C TYR A 130 7.81 -5.86 1.70
N LEU A 131 7.03 -5.99 2.80
CA LEU A 131 7.30 -5.26 4.04
C LEU A 131 8.62 -5.72 4.66
N GLY A 132 8.82 -7.04 4.75
CA GLY A 132 10.09 -7.61 5.23
C GLY A 132 11.27 -7.27 4.31
N ARG A 133 11.03 -7.22 2.98
CA ARG A 133 12.08 -6.80 2.04
C ARG A 133 12.47 -5.33 2.21
N ILE A 134 11.51 -4.45 2.49
CA ILE A 134 11.78 -3.04 2.77
C ILE A 134 12.62 -2.90 4.05
N ASP A 135 12.29 -3.61 5.14
CA ASP A 135 13.09 -3.58 6.36
C ASP A 135 14.56 -3.95 6.10
N GLN A 136 14.78 -5.06 5.38
CA GLN A 136 16.13 -5.52 5.05
C GLN A 136 16.95 -4.49 4.27
N LEU A 137 16.30 -3.69 3.43
CA LEU A 137 16.95 -2.72 2.55
C LEU A 137 17.11 -1.33 3.19
N ARG A 138 16.34 -1.01 4.25
CA ARG A 138 16.46 0.24 5.01
C ARG A 138 17.35 0.11 6.26
N SER A 139 17.81 -1.11 6.57
CA SER A 139 18.69 -1.43 7.71
C SER A 139 20.13 -1.00 7.45
#